data_AF-A0A3E2HPP7-F1
#
_entry.id   AF-A0A3E2HPP7-F1
#
_cell.length_a   1.000
_cell.length_b   1.000
_cell.length_c   1.000
_cell.angle_alpha   90.00
_cell.angle_beta   90.00
_cell.angle_gamma   90.00
#
_symmetry.space_group_name_H-M   'P 1'
#
loop_
_entity.id
_entity.type
_entity.pdbx_description
1 polymer ?
#
loop_
_entity_poly.entity_id
_entity_poly.type
_entity_poly.pdbx_seq_one_letter_code
_entity_poly.pdbx_strand_id
1 'polypeptide(L)'
;MAEIQVEASYDEKHQTRSIQEDSISPAESTDESRELLLKKAHWKVDKRLLIWYSFVYLVMRVHVSNITNTAIINLESGDGIKKQLGNLSSQQWAWTLICRFFLGLAEAGFYPGVLYHLSFWYNTKRLPLRIAFFFGAGMFSGTISGLLAYAIGFMNGAGGLAGWRWIFILEGIPAILCSIVTFFLLPNYPQTEKFLTSEEKDAILSDLPAQAPSMKAKTLNWNQVKELFRDPTLVPFLLIWILHGIGGSGLTYVLPTVIYELGISDTARSQLMTMPPYTGVFILLVILGYYIHKGRLNSWIAGLAVEVTQIVCYILLITVKQNVAKYIFVMIATAGSQSLYPIIWPERIRAARGTTTAGLAIGMTNGVAQLMGIVGPQIYQSKFGPSYRVSYICSIALLSGSVAMICLAWYLVRVGDEKRRAEEGLESGKSDSGDELKN
;
A
#
# COMPACT_ATOMS: atom_id res chain seq x y z
N MET A 1 -54.80 -50.13 -0.67
CA MET A 1 -54.46 -49.74 -2.07
C MET A 1 -54.03 -48.27 -2.22
N ALA A 2 -53.90 -47.49 -1.13
CA ALA A 2 -53.40 -46.11 -1.21
C ALA A 2 -51.94 -45.93 -0.73
N GLU A 3 -51.35 -46.90 0.00
CA GLU A 3 -49.94 -46.83 0.42
C GLU A 3 -48.94 -47.31 -0.65
N ILE A 4 -49.36 -48.20 -1.56
CA ILE A 4 -48.48 -48.75 -2.61
C ILE A 4 -48.22 -47.74 -3.75
N GLN A 5 -49.08 -46.73 -3.93
CA GLN A 5 -48.89 -45.68 -4.93
C GLN A 5 -47.95 -44.54 -4.47
N VAL A 6 -47.72 -44.39 -3.17
CA VAL A 6 -46.83 -43.35 -2.64
C VAL A 6 -45.37 -43.78 -2.71
N GLU A 7 -45.09 -45.07 -2.50
CA GLU A 7 -43.73 -45.64 -2.59
C GLU A 7 -43.20 -45.66 -4.04
N ALA A 8 -44.05 -45.98 -5.02
CA ALA A 8 -43.66 -45.97 -6.44
C ALA A 8 -43.35 -44.55 -6.97
N SER A 9 -44.00 -43.51 -6.42
CA SER A 9 -43.73 -42.11 -6.81
C SER A 9 -42.48 -41.52 -6.13
N TYR A 10 -42.06 -42.09 -4.99
CA TYR A 10 -40.88 -41.64 -4.26
C TYR A 10 -39.59 -42.20 -4.87
N ASP A 11 -39.61 -43.45 -5.33
CA ASP A 11 -38.47 -44.08 -5.99
C ASP A 11 -38.18 -43.47 -7.37
N GLU A 12 -39.20 -43.14 -8.15
CA GLU A 12 -39.01 -42.55 -9.49
C GLU A 12 -38.41 -41.13 -9.42
N LYS A 13 -38.73 -40.36 -8.36
CA LYS A 13 -38.14 -39.04 -8.07
C LYS A 13 -36.74 -39.11 -7.49
N HIS A 14 -36.37 -40.18 -6.77
CA HIS A 14 -35.00 -40.38 -6.31
C HIS A 14 -34.08 -40.92 -7.42
N GLN A 15 -34.62 -41.72 -8.35
CA GLN A 15 -33.87 -42.23 -9.50
C GLN A 15 -33.65 -41.16 -10.59
N THR A 16 -34.58 -40.20 -10.76
CA THR A 16 -34.34 -39.03 -11.63
C THR A 16 -33.39 -38.01 -11.00
N ARG A 17 -33.34 -37.91 -9.66
CA ARG A 17 -32.42 -37.00 -8.97
C ARG A 17 -30.97 -37.51 -8.93
N SER A 18 -30.75 -38.83 -8.96
CA SER A 18 -29.42 -39.43 -9.01
C SER A 18 -28.77 -39.42 -10.40
N ILE A 19 -29.50 -39.08 -11.47
CA ILE A 19 -28.97 -39.01 -12.84
C ILE A 19 -28.65 -37.55 -13.23
N GLN A 20 -29.00 -36.57 -12.39
CA GLN A 20 -28.84 -35.14 -12.68
C GLN A 20 -27.72 -34.46 -11.86
N GLU A 21 -26.94 -35.22 -11.08
CA GLU A 21 -25.83 -34.69 -10.27
C GLU A 21 -24.42 -34.87 -10.86
N ASP A 22 -24.25 -35.56 -12.00
CA ASP A 22 -22.91 -35.81 -12.59
C ASP A 22 -22.84 -35.55 -14.11
N SER A 23 -23.44 -34.46 -14.58
CA SER A 23 -23.12 -33.92 -15.92
C SER A 23 -22.63 -32.49 -15.82
N ILE A 24 -21.50 -32.29 -15.13
CA ILE A 24 -20.68 -31.09 -15.31
C ILE A 24 -20.34 -31.04 -16.79
N SER A 25 -20.76 -29.97 -17.48
CA SER A 25 -20.42 -29.77 -18.89
C SER A 25 -18.90 -29.89 -19.06
N PRO A 26 -18.39 -30.54 -20.13
CA PRO A 26 -16.95 -30.60 -20.39
C PRO A 26 -16.28 -29.22 -20.33
N ALA A 27 -17.01 -28.15 -20.71
CA ALA A 27 -16.57 -26.76 -20.62
C ALA A 27 -16.44 -26.23 -19.16
N GLU A 28 -17.34 -26.60 -18.26
CA GLU A 28 -17.27 -26.21 -16.84
C GLU A 28 -16.15 -26.97 -16.11
N SER A 29 -15.99 -28.27 -16.40
CA SER A 29 -14.91 -29.09 -15.80
C SER A 29 -13.51 -28.61 -16.20
N THR A 30 -13.39 -28.05 -17.41
CA THR A 30 -12.12 -27.53 -17.95
C THR A 30 -11.81 -26.12 -17.44
N ASP A 31 -12.81 -25.27 -17.24
CA ASP A 31 -12.63 -23.95 -16.66
C ASP A 31 -12.30 -24.03 -15.15
N GLU A 32 -12.96 -24.91 -14.41
CA GLU A 32 -12.66 -25.13 -12.99
C GLU A 32 -11.25 -25.73 -12.79
N SER A 33 -10.86 -26.68 -13.65
CA SER A 33 -9.50 -27.23 -13.66
C SER A 33 -8.45 -26.17 -13.98
N ARG A 34 -8.75 -25.25 -14.91
CA ARG A 34 -7.87 -24.13 -15.26
C ARG A 34 -7.75 -23.12 -14.13
N GLU A 35 -8.84 -22.81 -13.44
CA GLU A 35 -8.83 -21.90 -12.29
C GLU A 35 -8.07 -22.49 -11.09
N LEU A 36 -8.21 -23.79 -10.85
CA LEU A 36 -7.42 -24.52 -9.85
C LEU A 36 -5.92 -24.47 -10.16
N LEU A 37 -5.56 -24.70 -11.42
CA LEU A 37 -4.17 -24.66 -11.88
C LEU A 37 -3.58 -23.24 -11.76
N LEU A 38 -4.35 -22.22 -12.15
CA LEU A 38 -3.99 -20.81 -11.98
C LEU A 38 -3.78 -20.46 -10.50
N LYS A 39 -4.68 -20.89 -9.63
CA LYS A 39 -4.58 -20.67 -8.18
C LYS A 39 -3.33 -21.32 -7.59
N LYS A 40 -3.00 -22.55 -8.03
CA LYS A 40 -1.78 -23.26 -7.64
C LYS A 40 -0.53 -22.53 -8.12
N ALA A 41 -0.51 -22.07 -9.36
CA ALA A 41 0.58 -21.27 -9.93
C ALA A 41 0.78 -19.98 -9.13
N HIS A 42 -0.29 -19.20 -8.92
CA HIS A 42 -0.23 -17.96 -8.15
C HIS A 42 0.24 -18.18 -6.71
N TRP A 43 -0.14 -19.28 -6.07
CA TRP A 43 0.34 -19.61 -4.73
C TRP A 43 1.85 -19.85 -4.68
N LYS A 44 2.42 -20.51 -5.70
CA LYS A 44 3.88 -20.68 -5.82
C LYS A 44 4.56 -19.32 -6.00
N VAL A 45 3.99 -18.45 -6.84
CA VAL A 45 4.51 -17.11 -7.09
C VAL A 45 4.41 -16.26 -5.80
N ASP A 46 3.28 -16.26 -5.11
CA ASP A 46 3.08 -15.52 -3.86
C ASP A 46 4.10 -15.93 -2.79
N LYS A 47 4.33 -17.23 -2.60
CA LYS A 47 5.32 -17.73 -1.65
C LYS A 47 6.74 -17.23 -1.93
N ARG A 48 7.08 -17.05 -3.19
CA ARG A 48 8.45 -16.70 -3.60
C ARG A 48 8.65 -15.20 -3.76
N LEU A 49 7.71 -14.52 -4.40
CA LEU A 49 7.77 -13.09 -4.68
C LEU A 49 7.16 -12.26 -3.56
N LEU A 50 5.90 -12.51 -3.20
CA LEU A 50 5.17 -11.63 -2.30
C LEU A 50 5.78 -11.67 -0.89
N ILE A 51 6.08 -12.86 -0.37
CA ILE A 51 6.72 -13.01 0.95
C ILE A 51 8.09 -12.33 0.95
N TRP A 52 8.91 -12.57 -0.06
CA TRP A 52 10.24 -11.98 -0.14
C TRP A 52 10.19 -10.46 -0.27
N TYR A 53 9.34 -9.92 -1.15
CA TYR A 53 9.16 -8.47 -1.27
C TYR A 53 8.65 -7.84 0.01
N SER A 54 7.69 -8.46 0.69
CA SER A 54 7.16 -7.98 1.95
C SER A 54 8.24 -7.96 3.03
N PHE A 55 9.10 -9.00 3.08
CA PHE A 55 10.23 -9.07 4.00
C PHE A 55 11.29 -8.01 3.69
N VAL A 56 11.73 -7.87 2.44
CA VAL A 56 12.71 -6.86 2.04
C VAL A 56 12.19 -5.45 2.29
N TYR A 57 10.92 -5.20 1.98
CA TYR A 57 10.30 -3.90 2.23
C TYR A 57 10.18 -3.60 3.72
N LEU A 58 9.83 -4.61 4.53
CA LEU A 58 9.84 -4.51 5.98
C LEU A 58 11.23 -4.12 6.48
N VAL A 59 12.30 -4.83 6.06
CA VAL A 59 13.69 -4.53 6.45
C VAL A 59 14.11 -3.13 6.02
N MET A 60 13.87 -2.77 4.76
CA MET A 60 14.18 -1.44 4.21
C MET A 60 13.48 -0.32 4.99
N ARG A 61 12.21 -0.54 5.36
CA ARG A 61 11.40 0.45 6.07
C ARG A 61 11.72 0.57 7.55
N VAL A 62 12.42 -0.40 8.17
CA VAL A 62 12.86 -0.28 9.58
C VAL A 62 13.73 0.98 9.74
N HIS A 63 14.70 1.19 8.85
CA HIS A 63 15.58 2.37 8.86
C HIS A 63 14.79 3.68 8.78
N VAL A 64 13.82 3.77 7.85
CA VAL A 64 13.03 5.00 7.65
C VAL A 64 12.23 5.34 8.92
N SER A 65 11.64 4.34 9.56
CA SER A 65 10.92 4.50 10.82
C SER A 65 11.85 4.86 11.98
N ASN A 66 13.11 4.43 11.97
CA ASN A 66 14.02 4.63 13.10
C ASN A 66 14.74 5.98 13.12
N ILE A 67 14.68 6.77 12.05
CA ILE A 67 15.18 8.16 12.05
C ILE A 67 14.51 8.99 13.16
N THR A 68 13.22 8.77 13.38
CA THR A 68 12.40 9.54 14.34
C THR A 68 12.58 9.01 15.76
N ASN A 69 12.69 7.69 15.92
CA ASN A 69 13.08 7.07 17.18
C ASN A 69 14.48 7.53 17.63
N THR A 70 15.41 7.67 16.68
CA THR A 70 16.75 8.22 16.89
C THR A 70 16.73 9.67 17.37
N ALA A 71 15.70 10.45 17.02
CA ALA A 71 15.59 11.84 17.47
C ALA A 71 15.30 11.98 18.98
N ILE A 72 14.76 10.92 19.61
CA ILE A 72 14.42 10.89 21.04
C ILE A 72 15.28 9.90 21.85
N ILE A 73 16.03 9.01 21.19
CA ILE A 73 16.89 8.04 21.89
C ILE A 73 18.00 8.74 22.68
N ASN A 74 18.21 8.30 23.91
CA ASN A 74 19.21 8.85 24.85
C ASN A 74 19.16 10.38 25.00
N LEU A 75 17.99 11.00 24.73
CA LEU A 75 17.80 12.44 24.84
C LEU A 75 18.02 12.92 26.28
N GLU A 76 17.54 12.14 27.25
CA GLU A 76 17.72 12.35 28.69
C GLU A 76 19.19 12.21 29.14
N SER A 77 19.95 11.34 28.47
CA SER A 77 21.39 11.11 28.75
C SER A 77 22.29 12.20 28.17
N GLY A 78 21.77 13.08 27.32
CA GLY A 78 22.54 14.17 26.70
C GLY A 78 23.49 13.72 25.59
N ASP A 79 23.38 12.48 25.10
CA ASP A 79 24.14 11.92 23.97
C ASP A 79 23.30 11.81 22.67
N GLY A 80 22.12 12.45 22.67
CA GLY A 80 21.19 12.40 21.55
C GLY A 80 21.77 12.95 20.24
N ILE A 81 21.26 12.42 19.13
CA ILE A 81 21.72 12.76 17.78
C ILE A 81 21.70 14.27 17.50
N LYS A 82 20.69 15.00 18.00
CA LYS A 82 20.55 16.45 17.77
C LYS A 82 21.73 17.24 18.33
N LYS A 83 22.22 16.89 19.53
CA LYS A 83 23.35 17.55 20.17
C LYS A 83 24.66 17.23 19.46
N GLN A 84 24.86 15.96 19.07
CA GLN A 84 26.06 15.54 18.36
C GLN A 84 26.12 16.09 16.93
N LEU A 85 24.98 16.16 16.23
CA LEU A 85 24.89 16.74 14.88
C LEU A 85 24.96 18.28 14.89
N GLY A 86 24.53 18.94 15.97
CA GLY A 86 24.59 20.39 16.10
C GLY A 86 26.01 20.97 16.08
N ASN A 87 27.02 20.13 16.31
CA ASN A 87 28.44 20.50 16.36
C ASN A 87 29.25 20.01 15.15
N LEU A 88 28.59 19.60 14.05
CA LEU A 88 29.30 19.17 12.84
C LEU A 88 29.93 20.35 12.09
N SER A 89 31.13 20.12 11.55
CA SER A 89 31.76 21.04 10.60
C SER A 89 31.01 21.06 9.26
N SER A 90 31.22 22.11 8.46
CA SER A 90 30.62 22.22 7.13
C SER A 90 30.92 21.01 6.23
N GLN A 91 32.12 20.43 6.34
CA GLN A 91 32.51 19.25 5.58
C GLN A 91 31.77 17.99 6.04
N GLN A 92 31.57 17.82 7.34
CA GLN A 92 30.79 16.69 7.89
C GLN A 92 29.31 16.79 7.52
N TRP A 93 28.76 18.01 7.47
CA TRP A 93 27.42 18.25 6.94
C TRP A 93 27.31 17.88 5.46
N ALA A 94 28.28 18.26 4.63
CA ALA A 94 28.30 17.88 3.22
C ALA A 94 28.28 16.36 3.04
N TRP A 95 29.12 15.61 3.77
CA TRP A 95 29.12 14.15 3.73
C TRP A 95 27.78 13.55 4.15
N THR A 96 27.18 14.05 5.23
CA THR A 96 25.87 13.58 5.72
C THR A 96 24.79 13.78 4.66
N LEU A 97 24.78 14.93 3.99
CA LEU A 97 23.82 15.24 2.91
C LEU A 97 24.05 14.36 1.68
N ILE A 98 25.31 14.15 1.28
CA ILE A 98 25.66 13.28 0.14
C ILE A 98 25.21 11.84 0.39
N CYS A 99 25.52 11.28 1.57
CA CYS A 99 25.08 9.93 1.92
C CYS A 99 23.55 9.81 1.91
N ARG A 100 22.84 10.83 2.40
CA ARG A 100 21.36 10.86 2.39
C ARG A 100 20.78 10.97 0.99
N PHE A 101 21.41 11.75 0.11
CA PHE A 101 21.01 11.86 -1.30
C PHE A 101 21.12 10.50 -2.00
N PHE A 102 22.26 9.83 -1.91
CA PHE A 102 22.46 8.53 -2.57
C PHE A 102 21.57 7.43 -1.98
N LEU A 103 21.31 7.45 -0.67
CA LEU A 103 20.36 6.54 -0.04
C LEU A 103 18.95 6.74 -0.60
N GLY A 104 18.47 7.99 -0.65
CA GLY A 104 17.16 8.30 -1.22
C GLY A 104 17.05 7.95 -2.70
N LEU A 105 18.12 8.20 -3.48
CA LEU A 105 18.19 7.85 -4.90
C LEU A 105 18.08 6.33 -5.11
N ALA A 106 18.76 5.53 -4.27
CA ALA A 106 18.71 4.08 -4.33
C ALA A 106 17.33 3.52 -3.92
N GLU A 107 16.67 4.14 -2.92
CA GLU A 107 15.36 3.70 -2.42
C GLU A 107 14.19 4.13 -3.32
N ALA A 108 14.30 5.25 -4.04
CA ALA A 108 13.18 5.89 -4.75
C ALA A 108 12.47 4.97 -5.74
N GLY A 109 13.22 4.07 -6.40
CA GLY A 109 12.68 3.13 -7.38
C GLY A 109 12.03 1.88 -6.79
N PHE A 110 12.22 1.60 -5.49
CA PHE A 110 11.84 0.31 -4.91
C PHE A 110 10.32 0.08 -4.97
N TYR A 111 9.53 0.96 -4.34
CA TYR A 111 8.08 0.81 -4.28
C TYR A 111 7.40 0.75 -5.67
N PRO A 112 7.61 1.72 -6.58
CA PRO A 112 7.03 1.63 -7.92
C PRO A 112 7.59 0.45 -8.73
N GLY A 113 8.86 0.07 -8.51
CA GLY A 113 9.49 -1.09 -9.14
C GLY A 113 8.81 -2.40 -8.74
N VAL A 114 8.47 -2.58 -7.45
CA VAL A 114 7.72 -3.75 -6.99
C VAL A 114 6.32 -3.77 -7.60
N LEU A 115 5.58 -2.66 -7.57
CA LEU A 115 4.24 -2.60 -8.16
C LEU A 115 4.27 -2.90 -9.66
N TYR A 116 5.24 -2.35 -10.38
CA TYR A 116 5.44 -2.63 -11.79
C TYR A 116 5.80 -4.10 -12.02
N HIS A 117 6.70 -4.67 -11.22
CA HIS A 117 7.06 -6.07 -11.36
C HIS A 117 5.86 -6.99 -11.10
N LEU A 118 5.07 -6.75 -10.04
CA LEU A 118 3.86 -7.53 -9.75
C LEU A 118 2.84 -7.51 -10.91
N SER A 119 2.81 -6.44 -11.72
CA SER A 119 1.91 -6.36 -12.87
C SER A 119 2.26 -7.32 -14.02
N PHE A 120 3.46 -7.89 -14.05
CA PHE A 120 3.82 -8.99 -14.97
C PHE A 120 3.35 -10.37 -14.49
N TRP A 121 3.02 -10.49 -13.20
CA TRP A 121 2.68 -11.78 -12.57
C TRP A 121 1.20 -11.92 -12.24
N TYR A 122 0.46 -10.82 -12.14
CA TYR A 122 -0.90 -10.82 -11.63
C TYR A 122 -1.84 -9.93 -12.44
N ASN A 123 -3.06 -10.44 -12.68
CA ASN A 123 -4.17 -9.64 -13.17
C ASN A 123 -4.54 -8.53 -12.15
N THR A 124 -5.01 -7.39 -12.66
CA THR A 124 -5.44 -6.22 -11.87
C THR A 124 -6.50 -6.54 -10.81
N LYS A 125 -7.37 -7.53 -11.05
CA LYS A 125 -8.35 -8.01 -10.06
C LYS A 125 -7.71 -8.67 -8.83
N ARG A 126 -6.51 -9.23 -9.00
CA ARG A 126 -5.77 -10.00 -7.99
C ARG A 126 -4.70 -9.18 -7.26
N LEU A 127 -4.35 -7.99 -7.76
CA LEU A 127 -3.34 -7.11 -7.16
C LEU A 127 -3.72 -6.49 -5.80
N PRO A 128 -4.97 -6.04 -5.53
CA PRO A 128 -5.28 -5.27 -4.31
C PRO A 128 -4.86 -5.95 -3.01
N LEU A 129 -5.16 -7.24 -2.84
CA LEU A 129 -4.80 -7.99 -1.63
C LEU A 129 -3.27 -8.12 -1.47
N ARG A 130 -2.56 -8.30 -2.58
CA ARG A 130 -1.09 -8.47 -2.59
C ARG A 130 -0.40 -7.16 -2.27
N ILE A 131 -0.86 -6.05 -2.86
CA ILE A 131 -0.38 -4.71 -2.57
C ILE A 131 -0.67 -4.36 -1.11
N ALA A 132 -1.87 -4.67 -0.60
CA ALA A 132 -2.23 -4.42 0.78
C ALA A 132 -1.33 -5.20 1.76
N PHE A 133 -1.05 -6.48 1.48
CA PHE A 133 -0.14 -7.29 2.30
C PHE A 133 1.31 -6.76 2.24
N PHE A 134 1.82 -6.49 1.04
CA PHE A 134 3.15 -5.95 0.82
C PHE A 134 3.35 -4.60 1.52
N PHE A 135 2.45 -3.64 1.27
CA PHE A 135 2.51 -2.33 1.89
C PHE A 135 2.31 -2.43 3.40
N GLY A 136 1.36 -3.26 3.84
CA GLY A 136 1.13 -3.54 5.25
C GLY A 136 2.39 -4.04 5.95
N ALA A 137 3.16 -4.96 5.35
CA ALA A 137 4.41 -5.44 5.93
C ALA A 137 5.45 -4.31 6.09
N GLY A 138 5.54 -3.40 5.12
CA GLY A 138 6.38 -2.21 5.24
C GLY A 138 5.88 -1.14 6.21
N MET A 139 4.63 -1.20 6.63
CA MET A 139 4.12 -0.39 7.75
C MET A 139 4.33 -1.07 9.09
N PHE A 140 4.23 -2.40 9.13
CA PHE A 140 4.57 -3.21 10.30
C PHE A 140 6.06 -3.11 10.68
N SER A 141 6.94 -2.70 9.75
CA SER A 141 8.32 -2.36 10.07
C SER A 141 8.43 -1.33 11.20
N GLY A 142 7.47 -0.41 11.34
CA GLY A 142 7.44 0.56 12.42
C GLY A 142 7.32 -0.07 13.81
N THR A 143 6.60 -1.20 13.91
CA THR A 143 6.54 -2.04 15.12
C THR A 143 7.90 -2.64 15.45
N ILE A 144 8.57 -3.23 14.46
CA ILE A 144 9.90 -3.83 14.64
C ILE A 144 10.94 -2.75 14.97
N SER A 145 10.85 -1.61 14.30
CA SER A 145 11.70 -0.43 14.47
C SER A 145 11.60 0.14 15.89
N GLY A 146 10.39 0.34 16.42
CA GLY A 146 10.18 0.78 17.79
C GLY A 146 10.73 -0.19 18.84
N LEU A 147 10.56 -1.50 18.64
CA LEU A 147 11.14 -2.53 19.51
C LEU A 147 12.67 -2.54 19.45
N LEU A 148 13.23 -2.44 18.25
CA LEU A 148 14.67 -2.42 18.03
C LEU A 148 15.30 -1.16 18.64
N ALA A 149 14.67 0.00 18.48
CA ALA A 149 15.13 1.24 19.09
C ALA A 149 15.14 1.16 20.62
N TYR A 150 14.10 0.57 21.22
CA TYR A 150 14.03 0.34 22.66
C TYR A 150 15.20 -0.54 23.12
N ALA A 151 15.44 -1.67 22.45
CA ALA A 151 16.54 -2.58 22.78
C ALA A 151 17.92 -1.91 22.61
N ILE A 152 18.11 -1.15 21.53
CA ILE A 152 19.37 -0.44 21.24
C ILE A 152 19.58 0.74 22.21
N GLY A 153 18.52 1.28 22.83
CA GLY A 153 18.63 2.29 23.87
C GLY A 153 19.54 1.88 25.03
N PHE A 154 19.59 0.57 25.35
CA PHE A 154 20.46 0.00 26.37
C PHE A 154 21.92 -0.17 25.94
N MET A 155 22.24 0.04 24.65
CA MET A 155 23.60 -0.05 24.09
C MET A 155 24.33 1.30 24.12
N ASN A 156 23.80 2.33 24.79
CA ASN A 156 24.49 3.61 24.87
C ASN A 156 25.85 3.47 25.60
N GLY A 157 26.93 3.87 24.94
CA GLY A 157 28.30 3.69 25.43
C GLY A 157 28.94 2.34 25.08
N ALA A 158 28.17 1.38 24.56
CA ALA A 158 28.72 0.11 24.10
C ALA A 158 29.68 0.34 22.92
N GLY A 159 30.90 -0.21 23.01
CA GLY A 159 31.94 0.00 22.01
C GLY A 159 32.39 1.46 21.86
N GLY A 160 32.12 2.31 22.85
CA GLY A 160 32.43 3.76 22.79
C GLY A 160 31.52 4.55 21.85
N LEU A 161 30.40 3.97 21.41
CA LEU A 161 29.43 4.63 20.51
C LEU A 161 28.15 5.02 21.26
N ALA A 162 27.58 6.15 20.86
CA ALA A 162 26.24 6.55 21.30
C ALA A 162 25.18 5.59 20.72
N GLY A 163 24.10 5.34 21.46
CA GLY A 163 23.06 4.37 21.09
C GLY A 163 22.47 4.59 19.70
N TRP A 164 22.30 5.85 19.28
CA TRP A 164 21.79 6.15 17.94
C TRP A 164 22.68 5.67 16.78
N ARG A 165 24.00 5.55 16.99
CA ARG A 165 24.92 5.04 15.97
C ARG A 165 24.73 3.55 15.74
N TRP A 166 24.42 2.81 16.81
CA TRP A 166 24.11 1.39 16.74
C TRP A 166 22.83 1.11 15.95
N ILE A 167 21.85 2.02 15.97
CA ILE A 167 20.65 1.92 15.12
C ILE A 167 21.06 1.83 13.64
N PHE A 168 21.85 2.78 13.15
CA PHE A 168 22.27 2.78 11.74
C PHE A 168 23.09 1.55 11.35
N ILE A 169 23.94 1.04 12.25
CA ILE A 169 24.76 -0.15 11.99
C ILE A 169 23.89 -1.41 11.93
N LEU A 170 23.07 -1.64 12.97
CA LEU A 170 22.29 -2.86 13.11
C LEU A 170 21.15 -2.95 12.10
N GLU A 171 20.66 -1.82 11.59
CA GLU A 171 19.64 -1.79 10.54
C GLU A 171 20.23 -1.83 9.13
N GLY A 172 21.42 -1.27 8.93
CA GLY A 172 22.09 -1.28 7.64
C GLY A 172 22.55 -2.68 7.21
N ILE A 173 23.05 -3.49 8.16
CA ILE A 173 23.56 -4.84 7.86
C ILE A 173 22.48 -5.76 7.23
N PRO A 174 21.28 -5.92 7.83
CA PRO A 174 20.21 -6.72 7.22
C PRO A 174 19.81 -6.24 5.83
N ALA A 175 19.78 -4.92 5.59
CA ALA A 175 19.44 -4.36 4.29
C ALA A 175 20.47 -4.74 3.20
N ILE A 176 21.77 -4.70 3.53
CA ILE A 176 22.85 -5.15 2.64
C ILE A 176 22.74 -6.64 2.35
N LEU A 177 22.46 -7.47 3.36
CA LEU A 177 22.26 -8.91 3.15
C LEU A 177 21.03 -9.18 2.27
N CYS A 178 19.93 -8.46 2.50
CA CYS A 178 18.73 -8.56 1.67
C CYS A 178 18.99 -8.19 0.21
N SER A 179 19.84 -7.20 -0.08
CA SER A 179 20.15 -6.81 -1.46
C SER A 179 20.93 -7.91 -2.20
N ILE A 180 21.92 -8.52 -1.54
CA ILE A 180 22.68 -9.66 -2.09
C ILE A 180 21.74 -10.83 -2.35
N VAL A 181 20.89 -11.21 -1.40
CA VAL A 181 19.95 -12.33 -1.59
C VAL A 181 18.93 -12.01 -2.67
N THR A 182 18.42 -10.79 -2.74
CA THR A 182 17.45 -10.37 -3.77
C THR A 182 18.04 -10.49 -5.18
N PHE A 183 19.32 -10.18 -5.35
CA PHE A 183 20.00 -10.33 -6.65
C PHE A 183 19.95 -11.76 -7.20
N PHE A 184 20.02 -12.77 -6.32
CA PHE A 184 19.97 -14.18 -6.73
C PHE A 184 18.57 -14.81 -6.68
N LEU A 185 17.70 -14.32 -5.80
CA LEU A 185 16.40 -14.94 -5.52
C LEU A 185 15.27 -14.40 -6.40
N LEU A 186 15.39 -13.16 -6.86
CA LEU A 186 14.28 -12.47 -7.54
C LEU A 186 14.07 -13.02 -8.95
N PRO A 187 12.89 -13.61 -9.25
CA PRO A 187 12.56 -14.07 -10.59
C PRO A 187 12.35 -12.89 -11.55
N ASN A 188 12.63 -13.09 -12.84
CA ASN A 188 12.56 -12.03 -13.86
C ASN A 188 11.16 -11.92 -14.47
N TYR A 189 10.70 -12.95 -15.17
CA TYR A 189 9.42 -12.95 -15.87
C TYR A 189 8.77 -14.34 -15.84
N PRO A 190 7.42 -14.44 -15.87
CA PRO A 190 6.74 -15.74 -15.87
C PRO A 190 7.25 -16.70 -16.94
N GLN A 191 7.61 -16.19 -18.13
CA GLN A 191 8.09 -17.01 -19.25
C GLN A 191 9.44 -17.68 -18.96
N THR A 192 10.35 -16.97 -18.28
CA THR A 192 11.75 -17.40 -18.11
C THR A 192 11.98 -18.27 -16.89
N GLU A 193 11.04 -18.27 -15.94
CA GLU A 193 11.27 -18.90 -14.64
C GLU A 193 11.19 -20.43 -14.67
N LYS A 194 12.06 -21.08 -13.89
CA LYS A 194 12.19 -22.55 -13.87
C LYS A 194 11.29 -23.25 -12.86
N PHE A 195 10.70 -22.52 -11.91
CA PHE A 195 9.91 -23.10 -10.82
C PHE A 195 8.43 -23.34 -11.16
N LEU A 196 8.00 -22.85 -12.32
CA LEU A 196 6.66 -23.06 -12.87
C LEU A 196 6.72 -24.12 -13.98
N THR A 197 5.74 -25.02 -14.00
CA THR A 197 5.56 -25.93 -15.15
C THR A 197 5.09 -25.15 -16.38
N SER A 198 5.21 -25.74 -17.57
CA SER A 198 4.73 -25.10 -18.81
C SER A 198 3.23 -24.75 -18.72
N GLU A 199 2.40 -25.65 -18.17
CA GLU A 199 0.97 -25.36 -18.02
C GLU A 199 0.71 -24.22 -17.02
N GLU A 200 1.48 -24.15 -15.93
CA GLU A 200 1.36 -23.07 -14.94
C GLU A 200 1.76 -21.71 -15.53
N LYS A 201 2.78 -21.68 -16.39
CA LYS A 201 3.17 -20.48 -17.12
C LYS A 201 2.05 -20.02 -18.05
N ASP A 202 1.51 -20.92 -18.85
CA ASP A 202 0.46 -20.59 -19.81
C ASP A 202 -0.83 -20.13 -19.11
N ALA A 203 -1.16 -20.72 -17.96
CA ALA A 203 -2.27 -20.27 -17.13
C ALA A 203 -2.08 -18.83 -16.64
N ILE A 204 -0.90 -18.48 -16.12
CA ILE A 204 -0.60 -17.10 -15.69
C ILE A 204 -0.67 -16.14 -16.88
N LEU A 205 -0.02 -16.48 -17.99
CA LEU A 205 0.05 -15.60 -19.16
C LEU A 205 -1.32 -15.35 -19.80
N SER A 206 -2.22 -16.32 -19.72
CA SER A 206 -3.58 -16.18 -20.22
C SER A 206 -4.55 -15.48 -19.26
N ASP A 207 -4.26 -15.44 -17.95
CA ASP A 207 -5.01 -14.61 -16.98
C ASP A 207 -4.64 -13.13 -17.08
N LEU A 208 -3.45 -12.80 -17.62
CA LEU A 208 -3.02 -11.42 -17.76
C LEU A 208 -3.90 -10.67 -18.77
N PRO A 209 -4.31 -9.43 -18.47
CA PRO A 209 -5.08 -8.62 -19.42
C PRO A 209 -4.26 -8.34 -20.69
N ALA A 210 -4.92 -8.15 -21.83
CA ALA A 210 -4.26 -7.86 -23.11
C ALA A 210 -3.34 -6.63 -23.07
N GLN A 211 -3.58 -5.73 -22.11
CA GLN A 211 -2.82 -4.50 -21.88
C GLN A 211 -1.71 -4.65 -20.83
N ALA A 212 -1.52 -5.86 -20.28
CA ALA A 212 -0.47 -6.13 -19.31
C ALA A 212 0.91 -5.80 -19.91
N PRO A 213 1.84 -5.26 -19.10
CA PRO A 213 3.18 -5.02 -19.58
C PRO A 213 3.81 -6.34 -20.02
N SER A 214 4.47 -6.29 -21.16
CA SER A 214 5.12 -7.44 -21.79
C SER A 214 6.60 -7.14 -21.96
N MET A 215 7.42 -8.18 -21.86
CA MET A 215 8.87 -8.11 -22.11
C MET A 215 9.20 -7.47 -23.48
N LYS A 216 8.27 -7.50 -24.44
CA LYS A 216 8.45 -6.97 -25.82
C LYS A 216 7.91 -5.54 -26.02
N ALA A 217 7.33 -4.90 -25.00
CA ALA A 217 6.73 -3.58 -25.16
C ALA A 217 7.80 -2.48 -25.36
N LYS A 218 7.65 -1.66 -26.41
CA LYS A 218 8.53 -0.49 -26.64
C LYS A 218 8.26 0.63 -25.63
N THR A 219 9.31 1.37 -25.29
CA THR A 219 9.38 2.45 -24.31
C THR A 219 8.73 3.76 -24.76
N LEU A 220 8.23 4.50 -23.76
CA LEU A 220 7.82 5.90 -23.71
C LEU A 220 7.18 6.50 -24.97
N ASN A 221 5.85 6.43 -25.05
CA ASN A 221 5.06 7.12 -26.07
C ASN A 221 4.69 8.55 -25.62
N TRP A 222 5.26 9.57 -26.27
CA TRP A 222 5.00 10.98 -25.96
C TRP A 222 3.54 11.43 -26.17
N ASN A 223 2.78 10.77 -27.05
CA ASN A 223 1.36 11.08 -27.21
C ASN A 223 0.56 10.61 -25.99
N GLN A 224 0.90 9.44 -25.44
CA GLN A 224 0.33 8.93 -24.18
C GLN A 224 0.66 9.85 -22.99
N VAL A 225 1.85 10.47 -22.98
CA VAL A 225 2.20 11.50 -21.98
C VAL A 225 1.27 12.71 -22.08
N LYS A 226 1.05 13.23 -23.30
CA LYS A 226 0.15 14.38 -23.51
C LYS A 226 -1.29 14.06 -23.15
N GLU A 227 -1.75 12.84 -23.41
CA GLU A 227 -3.08 12.36 -23.02
C GLU A 227 -3.24 12.33 -21.49
N LEU A 228 -2.22 11.90 -20.74
CA LEU A 228 -2.24 11.91 -19.27
C LEU A 228 -2.52 13.31 -18.71
N PHE A 229 -1.86 14.34 -19.23
CA PHE A 229 -2.06 15.72 -18.76
C PHE A 229 -3.42 16.32 -19.15
N ARG A 230 -4.14 15.67 -20.07
CA ARG A 230 -5.52 16.04 -20.45
C ARG A 230 -6.57 15.23 -19.70
N ASP A 231 -6.16 14.22 -18.92
CA ASP A 231 -7.06 13.40 -18.13
C ASP A 231 -7.66 14.23 -16.97
N PRO A 232 -8.98 14.43 -16.94
CA PRO A 232 -9.63 15.20 -15.88
C PRO A 232 -9.49 14.55 -14.49
N THR A 233 -9.21 13.25 -14.41
CA THR A 233 -9.00 12.55 -13.14
C THR A 233 -7.63 12.81 -12.52
N LEU A 234 -6.63 13.21 -13.33
CA LEU A 234 -5.25 13.41 -12.87
C LEU A 234 -5.17 14.40 -11.70
N VAL A 235 -5.76 15.59 -11.86
CA VAL A 235 -5.67 16.67 -10.88
C VAL A 235 -6.32 16.29 -9.54
N PRO A 236 -7.57 15.78 -9.49
CA PRO A 236 -8.17 15.27 -8.26
C PRO A 236 -7.30 14.25 -7.54
N PHE A 237 -6.74 13.26 -8.25
CA PHE A 237 -5.85 12.27 -7.62
C PHE A 237 -4.56 12.90 -7.08
N LEU A 238 -3.93 13.83 -7.81
CA LEU A 238 -2.75 14.52 -7.29
C LEU A 238 -3.08 15.34 -6.03
N LEU A 239 -4.24 16.00 -6.01
CA LEU A 239 -4.68 16.77 -4.84
C LEU A 239 -5.02 15.88 -3.64
N ILE A 240 -5.63 14.69 -3.84
CA ILE A 240 -5.80 13.71 -2.76
C ILE A 240 -4.44 13.38 -2.12
N TRP A 241 -3.42 13.12 -2.94
CA TRP A 241 -2.07 12.80 -2.47
C TRP A 241 -1.39 13.96 -1.76
N ILE A 242 -1.60 15.18 -2.23
CA ILE A 242 -1.06 16.39 -1.59
C ILE A 242 -1.70 16.60 -0.23
N LEU A 243 -3.03 16.66 -0.21
CA LEU A 243 -3.81 17.02 0.96
C LEU A 243 -3.69 15.94 2.06
N HIS A 244 -3.83 14.67 1.69
CA HIS A 244 -3.64 13.54 2.60
C HIS A 244 -2.18 13.38 3.03
N GLY A 245 -1.23 13.61 2.12
CA GLY A 245 0.20 13.51 2.43
C GLY A 245 0.61 14.47 3.54
N ILE A 246 0.11 15.71 3.48
CA ILE A 246 0.39 16.72 4.50
C ILE A 246 -0.44 16.48 5.76
N GLY A 247 -1.77 16.38 5.64
CA GLY A 247 -2.67 16.34 6.80
C GLY A 247 -2.77 14.98 7.50
N GLY A 248 -2.68 13.90 6.75
CA GLY A 248 -2.84 12.53 7.26
C GLY A 248 -1.48 11.89 7.56
N SER A 249 -0.64 11.77 6.53
CA SER A 249 0.64 11.05 6.65
C SER A 249 1.68 11.78 7.50
N GLY A 250 1.60 13.12 7.59
CA GLY A 250 2.54 13.96 8.35
C GLY A 250 2.76 13.53 9.80
N LEU A 251 1.68 13.11 10.49
CA LEU A 251 1.74 12.63 11.88
C LEU A 251 2.69 11.42 12.04
N THR A 252 2.73 10.54 11.06
CA THR A 252 3.49 9.27 11.18
C THR A 252 5.01 9.48 11.16
N TYR A 253 5.48 10.56 10.55
CA TYR A 253 6.89 10.95 10.53
C TYR A 253 7.36 11.60 11.83
N VAL A 254 6.47 11.91 12.75
CA VAL A 254 6.81 12.49 14.06
C VAL A 254 6.17 11.72 15.20
N LEU A 255 5.62 10.54 14.91
CA LEU A 255 4.80 9.75 15.83
C LEU A 255 5.48 9.48 17.18
N PRO A 256 6.77 9.07 17.25
CA PRO A 256 7.42 8.84 18.54
C PRO A 256 7.52 10.13 19.37
N THR A 257 7.79 11.27 18.72
CA THR A 257 7.84 12.58 19.37
C THR A 257 6.47 13.00 19.90
N VAL A 258 5.41 12.84 19.10
CA VAL A 258 4.05 13.16 19.53
C VAL A 258 3.66 12.30 20.73
N ILE A 259 3.95 10.99 20.72
CA ILE A 259 3.68 10.08 21.83
C ILE A 259 4.46 10.47 23.08
N TYR A 260 5.75 10.78 22.94
CA TYR A 260 6.60 11.24 24.05
C TYR A 260 6.05 12.52 24.68
N GLU A 261 5.63 13.49 23.85
CA GLU A 261 5.06 14.75 24.32
C GLU A 261 3.66 14.62 24.96
N LEU A 262 2.98 13.47 24.83
CA LEU A 262 1.79 13.17 25.62
C LEU A 262 2.11 12.97 27.12
N GLY A 263 3.38 12.77 27.49
CA GLY A 263 3.81 12.63 28.88
C GLY A 263 3.31 11.36 29.57
N ILE A 264 3.00 10.31 28.80
CA ILE A 264 2.52 9.02 29.33
C ILE A 264 3.70 8.11 29.69
N SER A 265 4.86 8.30 29.05
CA SER A 265 6.02 7.43 29.22
C SER A 265 7.34 8.14 28.94
N ASP A 266 8.46 7.52 29.32
CA ASP A 266 9.82 7.98 29.01
C ASP A 266 10.18 7.78 27.53
N THR A 267 11.37 8.24 27.12
CA THR A 267 11.83 8.13 25.73
C THR A 267 11.88 6.69 25.21
N ALA A 268 12.32 5.73 26.04
CA ALA A 268 12.44 4.32 25.65
C ALA A 268 11.06 3.67 25.48
N ARG A 269 10.16 3.85 26.45
CA ARG A 269 8.78 3.34 26.39
C ARG A 269 7.97 4.02 25.29
N SER A 270 8.23 5.29 24.98
CA SER A 270 7.56 6.00 23.89
C SER A 270 7.85 5.36 22.52
N GLN A 271 9.04 4.79 22.32
CA GLN A 271 9.37 4.03 21.12
C GLN A 271 8.55 2.74 21.02
N LEU A 272 8.40 2.00 22.13
CA LEU A 272 7.52 0.81 22.18
C LEU A 272 6.06 1.16 21.93
N MET A 273 5.61 2.33 22.39
CA MET A 273 4.24 2.81 22.18
C MET A 273 3.92 3.15 20.72
N THR A 274 4.91 3.13 19.81
CA THR A 274 4.65 3.21 18.36
C THR A 274 4.20 1.87 17.75
N MET A 275 4.45 0.75 18.45
CA MET A 275 4.12 -0.60 17.97
C MET A 275 2.60 -0.79 17.76
N PRO A 276 1.71 -0.40 18.69
CA PRO A 276 0.27 -0.57 18.49
C PRO A 276 -0.29 0.22 17.29
N PRO A 277 0.05 1.52 17.06
CA PRO A 277 -0.32 2.23 15.84
C PRO A 277 0.06 1.49 14.55
N TYR A 278 1.33 1.10 14.39
CA TYR A 278 1.83 0.46 13.17
C TYR A 278 1.27 -0.96 12.97
N THR A 279 1.04 -1.70 14.05
CA THR A 279 0.34 -2.99 14.00
C THR A 279 -1.12 -2.79 13.56
N GLY A 280 -1.78 -1.75 14.06
CA GLY A 280 -3.12 -1.34 13.65
C GLY A 280 -3.21 -1.03 12.15
N VAL A 281 -2.19 -0.37 11.59
CA VAL A 281 -2.07 -0.14 10.13
C VAL A 281 -2.10 -1.47 9.36
N PHE A 282 -1.25 -2.42 9.75
CA PHE A 282 -1.18 -3.73 9.08
C PHE A 282 -2.52 -4.47 9.10
N ILE A 283 -3.12 -4.58 10.29
CA ILE A 283 -4.41 -5.27 10.47
C ILE A 283 -5.51 -4.59 9.64
N LEU A 284 -5.61 -3.27 9.73
CA LEU A 284 -6.63 -2.50 9.00
C LEU A 284 -6.47 -2.66 7.49
N LEU A 285 -5.25 -2.56 6.96
CA LEU A 285 -4.97 -2.74 5.53
C LEU A 285 -5.32 -4.13 5.03
N VAL A 286 -4.97 -5.18 5.77
CA VAL A 286 -5.29 -6.56 5.37
C VAL A 286 -6.80 -6.78 5.37
N ILE A 287 -7.52 -6.27 6.37
CA ILE A 287 -8.98 -6.34 6.44
C ILE A 287 -9.61 -5.60 5.26
N LEU A 288 -9.27 -4.32 5.07
CA LEU A 288 -9.84 -3.51 3.99
C LEU A 288 -9.49 -4.09 2.62
N GLY A 289 -8.24 -4.50 2.41
CA GLY A 289 -7.77 -5.16 1.20
C GLY A 289 -8.52 -6.46 0.90
N TYR A 290 -8.82 -7.28 1.92
CA TYR A 290 -9.60 -8.50 1.77
C TYR A 290 -11.05 -8.23 1.33
N TYR A 291 -11.74 -7.30 2.00
CA TYR A 291 -13.13 -6.96 1.66
C TYR A 291 -13.26 -6.29 0.29
N ILE A 292 -12.30 -5.43 -0.08
CA ILE A 292 -12.22 -4.82 -1.42
C ILE A 292 -11.95 -5.90 -2.48
N HIS A 293 -10.99 -6.79 -2.24
CA HIS A 293 -10.67 -7.88 -3.17
C HIS A 293 -11.86 -8.82 -3.40
N LYS A 294 -12.68 -9.08 -2.36
CA LYS A 294 -13.91 -9.87 -2.47
C LYS A 294 -15.09 -9.11 -3.10
N GLY A 295 -14.91 -7.84 -3.49
CA GLY A 295 -15.98 -7.00 -4.04
C GLY A 295 -17.07 -6.65 -3.03
N ARG A 296 -16.84 -6.90 -1.74
CA ARG A 296 -17.81 -6.63 -0.65
C ARG A 296 -17.72 -5.20 -0.13
N LEU A 297 -16.64 -4.49 -0.45
CA LEU A 297 -16.42 -3.11 -0.06
C LEU A 297 -15.89 -2.32 -1.26
N ASN A 298 -16.48 -1.17 -1.52
CA ASN A 298 -16.03 -0.26 -2.56
C ASN A 298 -14.83 0.57 -2.06
N SER A 299 -13.76 0.66 -2.86
CA SER A 299 -12.53 1.41 -2.53
C SER A 299 -12.80 2.87 -2.16
N TRP A 300 -13.72 3.55 -2.86
CA TRP A 300 -14.07 4.96 -2.61
C TRP A 300 -14.76 5.14 -1.26
N ILE A 301 -15.71 4.26 -0.93
CA ILE A 301 -16.43 4.28 0.35
C ILE A 301 -15.45 4.01 1.49
N ALA A 302 -14.56 3.03 1.32
CA ALA A 302 -13.51 2.73 2.29
C ALA A 302 -12.58 3.93 2.51
N GLY A 303 -12.14 4.59 1.42
CA GLY A 303 -11.29 5.78 1.50
C GLY A 303 -11.97 6.95 2.23
N LEU A 304 -13.24 7.23 1.90
CA LEU A 304 -14.03 8.25 2.60
C LEU A 304 -14.19 7.94 4.08
N ALA A 305 -14.50 6.70 4.44
CA ALA A 305 -14.66 6.29 5.84
C ALA A 305 -13.36 6.48 6.63
N VAL A 306 -12.22 6.11 6.05
CA VAL A 306 -10.89 6.25 6.66
C VAL A 306 -10.52 7.72 6.86
N GLU A 307 -10.81 8.58 5.90
CA GLU A 307 -10.56 10.03 5.98
C GLU A 307 -11.44 10.71 7.03
N VAL A 308 -12.75 10.44 7.02
CA VAL A 308 -13.68 10.97 8.01
C VAL A 308 -13.29 10.51 9.42
N THR A 309 -12.88 9.25 9.58
CA THR A 309 -12.40 8.73 10.87
C THR A 309 -11.18 9.50 11.38
N GLN A 310 -10.23 9.85 10.50
CA GLN A 310 -9.08 10.67 10.87
C GLN A 310 -9.48 12.08 11.30
N ILE A 311 -10.39 12.73 10.57
CA ILE A 311 -10.92 14.05 10.93
C ILE A 311 -11.53 14.01 12.33
N VAL A 312 -12.36 12.99 12.62
CA VAL A 312 -12.95 12.79 13.95
C VAL A 312 -11.86 12.59 15.01
N CYS A 313 -10.85 11.76 14.75
CA CYS A 313 -9.73 11.56 15.69
C CYS A 313 -8.97 12.86 15.97
N TYR A 314 -8.71 13.69 14.96
CA TYR A 314 -8.05 14.98 15.15
C TYR A 314 -8.91 15.99 15.92
N ILE A 315 -10.24 15.99 15.72
CA ILE A 315 -11.16 16.78 16.55
C ILE A 315 -11.09 16.32 18.01
N LEU A 316 -11.11 15.00 18.24
CA LEU A 316 -11.02 14.42 19.58
C LEU A 316 -9.67 14.69 20.25
N LEU A 317 -8.57 14.71 19.48
CA LEU A 317 -7.24 15.07 19.98
C LEU A 317 -7.15 16.52 20.48
N ILE A 318 -7.96 17.42 19.91
CA ILE A 318 -8.07 18.81 20.34
C ILE A 318 -8.97 18.95 21.58
N THR A 319 -10.08 18.22 21.64
CA THR A 319 -11.12 18.42 22.66
C THR A 319 -10.89 17.61 23.93
N VAL A 320 -10.30 16.42 23.82
CA VAL A 320 -10.08 15.51 24.95
C VAL A 320 -8.79 15.87 25.69
N LYS A 321 -8.85 15.93 27.03
CA LYS A 321 -7.69 16.28 27.87
C LYS A 321 -6.90 15.07 28.37
N GLN A 322 -7.53 13.89 28.43
CA GLN A 322 -6.93 12.69 29.01
C GLN A 322 -5.88 12.10 28.05
N ASN A 323 -4.65 11.87 28.54
CA ASN A 323 -3.50 11.51 27.70
C ASN A 323 -3.60 10.11 27.06
N VAL A 324 -4.07 9.09 27.79
CA VAL A 324 -4.33 7.74 27.25
C VAL A 324 -5.39 7.76 26.14
N ALA A 325 -6.44 8.56 26.27
CA ALA A 325 -7.45 8.73 25.23
C ALA A 325 -6.85 9.38 23.98
N LYS A 326 -6.01 10.42 24.16
CA LYS A 326 -5.23 10.99 23.04
C LYS A 326 -4.35 9.94 22.37
N TYR A 327 -3.68 9.09 23.14
CA TYR A 327 -2.89 7.99 22.57
C TYR A 327 -3.74 7.04 21.72
N ILE A 328 -4.92 6.64 22.19
CA ILE A 328 -5.85 5.81 21.41
C ILE A 328 -6.27 6.52 20.11
N PHE A 329 -6.57 7.83 20.15
CA PHE A 329 -6.91 8.57 18.93
C PHE A 329 -5.73 8.72 17.97
N VAL A 330 -4.51 8.89 18.48
CA VAL A 330 -3.28 8.86 17.66
C VAL A 330 -3.12 7.49 17.00
N MET A 331 -3.38 6.39 17.71
CA MET A 331 -3.34 5.03 17.14
C MET A 331 -4.32 4.87 15.98
N ILE A 332 -5.59 5.25 16.19
CA ILE A 332 -6.64 5.13 15.18
C ILE A 332 -6.35 6.05 13.98
N ALA A 333 -5.94 7.30 14.23
CA ALA A 333 -5.56 8.24 13.17
C ALA A 333 -4.38 7.73 12.33
N THR A 334 -3.37 7.15 12.97
CA THR A 334 -2.20 6.56 12.29
C THR A 334 -2.60 5.36 11.44
N ALA A 335 -3.43 4.45 11.98
CA ALA A 335 -3.94 3.31 11.25
C ALA A 335 -4.71 3.73 10.00
N GLY A 336 -5.61 4.71 10.15
CA GLY A 336 -6.36 5.28 9.03
C GLY A 336 -5.45 5.95 8.00
N SER A 337 -4.52 6.82 8.45
CA SER A 337 -3.74 7.64 7.52
C SER A 337 -2.87 6.81 6.58
N GLN A 338 -2.30 5.71 7.07
CA GLN A 338 -1.45 4.85 6.24
C GLN A 338 -2.24 3.86 5.40
N SER A 339 -3.55 3.73 5.63
CA SER A 339 -4.42 2.84 4.87
C SER A 339 -5.00 3.49 3.60
N LEU A 340 -5.06 4.83 3.51
CA LEU A 340 -5.73 5.50 2.39
C LEU A 340 -5.07 5.21 1.03
N TYR A 341 -3.75 5.39 0.91
CA TYR A 341 -3.09 5.26 -0.38
C TYR A 341 -3.25 3.86 -0.98
N PRO A 342 -2.97 2.75 -0.28
CA PRO A 342 -3.13 1.42 -0.88
C PRO A 342 -4.57 1.10 -1.29
N ILE A 343 -5.57 1.72 -0.67
CA ILE A 343 -7.00 1.55 -0.99
C ILE A 343 -7.38 2.32 -2.25
N ILE A 344 -6.90 3.56 -2.40
CA ILE A 344 -7.24 4.43 -3.55
C ILE A 344 -6.32 4.17 -4.75
N TRP A 345 -5.13 3.61 -4.55
CA TRP A 345 -4.16 3.34 -5.62
C TRP A 345 -4.71 2.49 -6.77
N PRO A 346 -5.44 1.38 -6.54
CA PRO A 346 -6.02 0.58 -7.62
C PRO A 346 -7.00 1.38 -8.48
N GLU A 347 -7.73 2.33 -7.90
CA GLU A 347 -8.65 3.22 -8.62
C GLU A 347 -7.89 4.16 -9.54
N ARG A 348 -6.73 4.68 -9.09
CA ARG A 348 -5.85 5.50 -9.94
C ARG A 348 -5.27 4.69 -11.10
N ILE A 349 -4.84 3.47 -10.84
CA ILE A 349 -4.35 2.57 -11.89
C ILE A 349 -5.47 2.30 -12.91
N ARG A 350 -6.71 2.07 -12.45
CA ARG A 350 -7.86 1.85 -13.33
C ARG A 350 -8.18 3.06 -14.20
N ALA A 351 -8.02 4.28 -13.66
CA ALA A 351 -8.26 5.52 -14.40
C ALA A 351 -7.21 5.78 -15.50
N ALA A 352 -5.95 5.40 -15.29
CA ALA A 352 -4.88 5.62 -16.25
C ALA A 352 -4.94 4.64 -17.45
N ARG A 353 -4.99 5.16 -18.69
CA ARG A 353 -5.12 4.35 -19.93
C ARG A 353 -3.78 4.13 -20.65
N GLY A 354 -3.41 2.87 -20.90
CA GLY A 354 -2.22 2.51 -21.68
C GLY A 354 -0.94 2.34 -20.83
N THR A 355 -0.04 1.48 -21.29
CA THR A 355 1.15 1.03 -20.53
C THR A 355 2.11 2.16 -20.14
N THR A 356 2.39 3.12 -21.05
CA THR A 356 3.24 4.29 -20.73
C THR A 356 2.53 5.25 -19.76
N THR A 357 1.25 5.51 -20.02
CA THR A 357 0.42 6.40 -19.21
C THR A 357 0.29 5.88 -17.78
N ALA A 358 0.09 4.58 -17.60
CA ALA A 358 0.01 3.95 -16.29
C ALA A 358 1.33 4.11 -15.51
N GLY A 359 2.47 3.82 -16.15
CA GLY A 359 3.79 4.00 -15.54
C GLY A 359 4.07 5.45 -15.13
N LEU A 360 3.80 6.42 -16.01
CA LEU A 360 4.02 7.84 -15.72
C LEU A 360 3.04 8.38 -14.67
N ALA A 361 1.77 7.99 -14.73
CA ALA A 361 0.75 8.34 -13.75
C ALA A 361 1.13 7.83 -12.34
N ILE A 362 1.56 6.57 -12.24
CA ILE A 362 2.04 5.94 -11.01
C ILE A 362 3.27 6.71 -10.49
N GLY A 363 4.26 6.94 -11.35
CA GLY A 363 5.50 7.63 -10.99
C GLY A 363 5.27 9.05 -10.50
N MET A 364 4.47 9.85 -11.21
CA MET A 364 4.15 11.23 -10.85
C MET A 364 3.38 11.29 -9.53
N THR A 365 2.36 10.45 -9.37
CA THR A 365 1.52 10.43 -8.17
C THR A 365 2.34 9.99 -6.95
N ASN A 366 3.20 8.98 -7.11
CA ASN A 366 4.12 8.55 -6.06
C ASN A 366 5.13 9.65 -5.72
N GLY A 367 5.70 10.31 -6.73
CA GLY A 367 6.65 11.41 -6.55
C GLY A 367 6.03 12.56 -5.74
N VAL A 368 4.80 12.94 -6.07
CA VAL A 368 4.04 13.95 -5.30
C VAL A 368 3.81 13.52 -3.86
N ALA A 369 3.42 12.26 -3.61
CA ALA A 369 3.31 11.71 -2.24
C ALA A 369 4.61 11.90 -1.44
N GLN A 370 5.75 11.57 -2.06
CA GLN A 370 7.04 11.65 -1.39
C GLN A 370 7.47 13.09 -1.10
N LEU A 371 7.12 14.05 -1.98
CA LEU A 371 7.33 15.48 -1.70
C LEU A 371 6.53 15.93 -0.48
N MET A 372 5.33 15.37 -0.26
CA MET A 372 4.55 15.69 0.94
C MET A 372 5.16 15.11 2.21
N GLY A 373 5.99 14.07 2.11
CA GLY A 373 6.83 13.62 3.22
C GLY A 373 7.81 14.69 3.72
N ILE A 374 8.12 15.71 2.92
CA ILE A 374 8.94 16.86 3.33
C ILE A 374 8.09 17.90 4.07
N VAL A 375 6.89 18.19 3.56
CA VAL A 375 6.01 19.26 4.05
C VAL A 375 5.19 18.81 5.27
N GLY A 376 4.66 17.59 5.26
CA GLY A 376 3.79 17.03 6.30
C GLY A 376 4.38 17.08 7.72
N PRO A 377 5.64 16.67 7.96
CA PRO A 377 6.24 16.77 9.28
C PRO A 377 6.39 18.21 9.79
N GLN A 378 6.46 19.20 8.89
CA GLN A 378 6.69 20.61 9.26
C GLN A 378 5.50 21.22 10.01
N ILE A 379 4.28 20.74 9.79
CA ILE A 379 3.13 21.21 10.56
C ILE A 379 3.13 20.64 11.98
N TYR A 380 3.97 19.65 12.30
CA TYR A 380 4.15 19.04 13.63
C TYR A 380 5.51 19.41 14.27
N GLN A 381 6.03 20.61 13.99
CA GLN A 381 7.20 21.13 14.70
C GLN A 381 6.93 21.26 16.22
N SER A 382 7.97 21.08 17.04
CA SER A 382 7.88 21.17 18.52
C SER A 382 7.33 22.52 19.02
N LYS A 383 7.41 23.61 18.23
CA LYS A 383 6.79 24.90 18.54
C LYS A 383 5.26 24.85 18.66
N PHE A 384 4.63 23.86 18.03
CA PHE A 384 3.19 23.60 18.10
C PHE A 384 2.83 22.55 19.16
N GLY A 385 3.82 21.82 19.68
CA GLY A 385 3.68 20.88 20.78
C GLY A 385 3.51 21.57 22.14
N PRO A 386 3.14 20.83 23.21
CA PRO A 386 2.78 19.41 23.21
C PRO A 386 1.30 19.17 22.81
N SER A 387 0.50 20.23 22.68
CA SER A 387 -0.93 20.10 22.36
C SER A 387 -1.20 19.82 20.89
N TYR A 388 -0.28 20.23 19.99
CA TYR A 388 -0.40 20.13 18.53
C TYR A 388 -1.72 20.66 17.96
N ARG A 389 -2.41 21.56 18.68
CA ARG A 389 -3.74 22.05 18.30
C ARG A 389 -3.75 22.69 16.91
N VAL A 390 -2.74 23.51 16.61
CA VAL A 390 -2.60 24.15 15.29
C VAL A 390 -2.38 23.08 14.21
N SER A 391 -1.51 22.11 14.47
CA SER A 391 -1.22 20.99 13.57
C SER A 391 -2.47 20.19 13.23
N TYR A 392 -3.29 19.86 14.24
CA TYR A 392 -4.53 19.12 14.05
C TYR A 392 -5.59 19.94 13.31
N ILE A 393 -5.72 21.24 13.57
CA ILE A 393 -6.65 22.12 12.83
C ILE A 393 -6.24 22.20 11.35
N CYS A 394 -4.97 22.42 11.05
CA CYS A 394 -4.46 22.39 9.68
C CYS A 394 -4.70 21.04 9.02
N SER A 395 -4.46 19.95 9.73
CA SER A 395 -4.69 18.59 9.23
C SER A 395 -6.17 18.34 8.92
N ILE A 396 -7.10 18.78 9.78
CA ILE A 396 -8.55 18.67 9.54
C ILE A 396 -8.95 19.43 8.28
N ALA A 397 -8.46 20.65 8.09
CA ALA A 397 -8.77 21.44 6.89
C ALA A 397 -8.26 20.76 5.61
N LEU A 398 -7.04 20.22 5.64
CA LEU A 398 -6.45 19.50 4.52
C LEU A 398 -7.21 18.20 4.21
N LEU A 399 -7.51 17.38 5.22
CA LEU A 399 -8.27 16.15 5.03
C LEU A 399 -9.71 16.43 4.57
N SER A 400 -10.34 17.53 5.00
CA SER A 400 -11.64 17.94 4.47
C SER A 400 -11.58 18.24 2.96
N GLY A 401 -10.49 18.88 2.51
CA GLY A 401 -10.20 19.03 1.09
C GLY A 401 -9.95 17.68 0.40
N SER A 402 -9.22 16.76 1.04
CA SER A 402 -8.99 15.40 0.53
C SER A 402 -10.31 14.67 0.29
N VAL A 403 -11.23 14.70 1.25
CA VAL A 403 -12.60 14.15 1.12
C VAL A 403 -13.33 14.72 -0.10
N ALA A 404 -13.29 16.05 -0.29
CA ALA A 404 -13.91 16.68 -1.46
C ALA A 404 -13.28 16.19 -2.78
N MET A 405 -11.95 16.03 -2.81
CA MET A 405 -11.25 15.53 -3.99
C MET A 405 -11.49 14.03 -4.23
N ILE A 406 -11.66 13.22 -3.19
CA ILE A 406 -12.08 11.81 -3.31
C ILE A 406 -13.47 11.73 -3.96
N CYS A 407 -14.43 12.54 -3.50
CA CYS A 407 -15.76 12.61 -4.10
C CYS A 407 -15.70 13.04 -5.58
N LEU A 408 -14.90 14.06 -5.91
CA LEU A 408 -14.72 14.52 -7.29
C LEU A 408 -14.06 13.46 -8.17
N ALA A 409 -12.98 12.82 -7.70
CA ALA A 409 -12.30 11.75 -8.42
C ALA A 409 -13.24 10.56 -8.65
N TRP A 410 -14.02 10.18 -7.63
CA TRP A 410 -15.01 9.11 -7.75
C TRP A 410 -16.06 9.44 -8.82
N TYR A 411 -16.61 10.66 -8.79
CA TYR A 411 -17.57 11.11 -9.79
C TYR A 411 -17.00 11.07 -11.21
N LEU A 412 -15.80 11.62 -11.42
CA LEU A 412 -15.18 11.67 -12.75
C LEU A 412 -14.83 10.27 -13.28
N VAL A 413 -14.33 9.38 -12.42
CA VAL A 413 -14.07 7.98 -12.80
C VAL A 413 -15.37 7.28 -13.17
N ARG A 414 -16.45 7.50 -12.41
CA ARG A 414 -17.77 6.91 -12.73
C ARG A 414 -18.31 7.42 -14.07
N VAL A 415 -18.26 8.72 -14.32
CA VAL A 415 -18.69 9.30 -15.61
C VAL A 415 -17.85 8.77 -16.77
N GLY A 416 -16.54 8.60 -16.57
CA GLY A 416 -15.65 7.99 -17.55
C GLY A 416 -16.00 6.53 -17.83
N ASP A 417 -16.33 5.76 -16.80
CA ASP A 417 -16.77 4.36 -16.92
C ASP A 417 -18.13 4.25 -17.64
N GLU A 418 -19.09 5.13 -17.34
CA GLU A 418 -20.41 5.17 -17.99
C GLU A 418 -20.31 5.52 -19.49
N LYS A 419 -19.52 6.54 -19.85
CA LYS A 419 -19.27 6.89 -21.26
C LYS A 419 -18.68 5.73 -22.04
N ARG A 420 -17.71 5.02 -21.45
CA ARG A 420 -17.09 3.86 -22.10
C ARG A 420 -18.08 2.71 -22.30
N ARG A 421 -18.92 2.41 -21.30
CA ARG A 421 -19.97 1.38 -21.45
C ARG A 421 -20.94 1.73 -22.58
N ALA A 422 -21.24 3.01 -22.76
CA ALA A 422 -22.07 3.47 -23.88
C ALA A 422 -21.35 3.30 -25.23
N GLU A 423 -20.05 3.61 -25.31
CA GLU A 423 -19.23 3.40 -26.53
C GLU A 423 -19.11 1.91 -26.89
N GLU A 424 -18.81 1.04 -25.91
CA GLU A 424 -18.71 -0.42 -26.10
C GLU A 424 -20.04 -1.04 -26.51
N GLY A 425 -21.16 -0.59 -25.93
CA GLY A 425 -22.51 -1.04 -26.32
C GLY A 425 -22.94 -0.58 -27.72
N LEU A 426 -22.44 0.56 -28.19
CA LEU A 426 -22.65 1.04 -29.55
C LEU A 426 -21.81 0.26 -30.58
N GLU A 427 -20.63 -0.22 -30.21
CA GLU A 427 -19.79 -1.07 -31.06
C GLU A 427 -20.34 -2.50 -31.17
N SER A 428 -20.83 -3.10 -30.07
CA SER A 428 -21.46 -4.42 -30.12
C SER A 428 -22.77 -4.42 -30.93
N GLY A 429 -23.57 -3.35 -30.82
CA GLY A 429 -24.79 -3.20 -31.64
C GLY A 429 -24.50 -3.02 -33.14
N LYS A 430 -23.31 -2.49 -33.50
CA LYS A 430 -22.86 -2.38 -34.90
C LYS A 430 -22.29 -3.68 -35.45
N SER A 431 -21.70 -4.56 -34.63
CA SER A 431 -21.25 -5.88 -35.09
C SER A 431 -22.44 -6.81 -35.35
N ASP A 432 -23.44 -6.82 -34.47
CA ASP A 432 -24.65 -7.65 -34.64
C ASP A 432 -25.47 -7.23 -35.88
N SER A 433 -25.60 -5.92 -36.14
CA SER A 433 -26.29 -5.43 -37.34
C SER A 433 -25.50 -5.61 -38.64
N GLY A 434 -24.19 -5.83 -38.56
CA GLY A 434 -23.34 -6.15 -39.73
C GLY A 434 -23.44 -7.61 -40.18
N ASP A 435 -23.80 -8.52 -39.28
CA ASP A 435 -24.02 -9.95 -39.59
C ASP A 435 -25.47 -10.24 -40.02
N GLU A 436 -26.47 -9.45 -39.59
CA GLU A 436 -27.85 -9.55 -40.11
C GLU A 436 -28.00 -9.09 -41.57
N LEU A 437 -27.10 -8.24 -42.08
CA LEU A 437 -27.12 -7.78 -43.48
C LEU A 437 -26.37 -8.71 -44.45
N LYS A 438 -25.86 -9.85 -43.98
CA LYS A 438 -25.11 -10.85 -44.77
C LYS A 438 -25.80 -12.20 -44.95
N ASN A 439 -27.03 -12.37 -44.45
CA ASN A 439 -27.83 -13.58 -44.65
C ASN A 439 -29.00 -13.37 -45.60
#